data_AF-A0A351C5I6-F1
#
_entry.id   AF-A0A351C5I6-F1
#
_cell.length_a   1.000
_cell.length_b   1.000
_cell.length_c   1.000
_cell.angle_alpha   90.00
_cell.angle_beta   90.00
_cell.angle_gamma   90.00
#
_symmetry.space_group_name_H-M   'P 1'
#
loop_
_entity.id
_entity.type
_entity.pdbx_description
1 polymer ?
#
loop_
_entity_poly.entity_id
_entity_poly.type
_entity_poly.pdbx_seq_one_letter_code
_entity_poly.pdbx_strand_id
1 'polypeptide(L)'
;MKSTTKRIDEAKSRIEQASDEIDRAKEAIILFVLVNRNRKRVAELSGVHLNTVSDFVSGRRGGIRLDTLIKIEKACHVIKESPFFMPKS
;
A
#
# COMPACT_ATOMS: atom_id res chain seq x y z
N MET A 1 8.16 -32.66 -22.32
CA MET A 1 7.48 -32.47 -21.01
C MET A 1 8.21 -31.58 -20.01
N LYS A 2 9.56 -31.45 -19.99
CA LYS A 2 10.29 -30.59 -19.03
C LYS A 2 10.07 -29.07 -19.17
N SER A 3 9.60 -28.60 -20.35
CA SER A 3 9.43 -27.16 -20.64
C SER A 3 8.26 -26.53 -19.87
N THR A 4 7.15 -27.25 -19.69
CA THR A 4 5.96 -26.71 -19.02
C THR A 4 6.17 -26.53 -17.53
N THR A 5 6.83 -27.50 -16.87
CA THR A 5 7.17 -27.41 -15.43
C THR A 5 8.08 -26.22 -15.15
N LYS A 6 9.12 -26.03 -15.97
CA LYS A 6 10.03 -24.89 -15.86
C LYS A 6 9.31 -23.53 -15.95
N ARG A 7 8.36 -23.39 -16.88
CA ARG A 7 7.54 -22.16 -17.02
C ARG A 7 6.66 -21.90 -15.80
N ILE A 8 6.13 -22.95 -15.18
CA ILE A 8 5.30 -22.84 -13.96
C ILE A 8 6.17 -22.39 -12.78
N ASP A 9 7.37 -22.95 -12.63
CA ASP A 9 8.29 -22.60 -11.55
C ASP A 9 8.78 -21.14 -11.67
N GLU A 10 9.09 -20.70 -12.90
CA GLU A 10 9.40 -19.30 -13.20
C GLU A 10 8.23 -18.37 -12.85
N ALA A 11 7.00 -18.75 -13.20
CA ALA A 11 5.81 -17.96 -12.88
C ALA A 11 5.58 -17.85 -11.35
N LYS A 12 5.76 -18.95 -10.61
CA LYS A 12 5.66 -18.95 -9.14
C LYS A 12 6.67 -18.02 -8.50
N SER A 13 7.93 -18.09 -8.93
CA SER A 13 8.98 -17.20 -8.42
C SER A 13 8.65 -15.73 -8.65
N ARG A 14 8.10 -15.38 -9.82
CA ARG A 14 7.66 -14.01 -10.12
C ARG A 14 6.48 -13.55 -9.26
N ILE A 15 5.54 -14.44 -8.97
CA ILE A 15 4.38 -14.14 -8.10
C ILE A 15 4.85 -13.89 -6.67
N GLU A 16 5.77 -14.71 -6.17
CA GLU A 16 6.35 -14.55 -4.83
C GLU A 16 7.09 -13.21 -4.70
N GLN A 17 7.95 -12.88 -5.68
CA GLN A 17 8.62 -11.58 -5.73
C GLN A 17 7.65 -10.39 -5.75
N ALA A 18 6.58 -10.47 -6.54
CA ALA A 18 5.57 -9.43 -6.59
C ALA A 18 4.80 -9.30 -5.26
N SER A 19 4.55 -10.41 -4.56
CA SER A 19 3.93 -10.39 -3.24
C SER A 19 4.79 -9.64 -2.23
N ASP A 20 6.09 -9.93 -2.20
CA ASP A 20 7.04 -9.26 -1.29
C ASP A 20 7.14 -7.76 -1.57
N GLU A 21 7.10 -7.35 -2.84
CA GLU A 21 7.07 -5.93 -3.24
C GLU A 21 5.80 -5.23 -2.76
N ILE A 22 4.65 -5.89 -2.86
CA ILE A 22 3.38 -5.36 -2.36
C ILE A 22 3.43 -5.19 -0.83
N ASP A 23 3.99 -6.15 -0.09
CA ASP A 23 4.11 -6.03 1.35
C ASP A 23 5.06 -4.90 1.78
N ARG A 24 6.20 -4.74 1.10
CA ARG A 24 7.09 -3.59 1.32
C ARG A 24 6.40 -2.26 1.05
N ALA A 25 5.63 -2.17 -0.04
CA ALA A 25 4.86 -0.97 -0.36
C ALA A 25 3.81 -0.69 0.72
N LYS A 26 3.12 -1.74 1.19
CA LYS A 26 2.13 -1.66 2.28
C LYS A 26 2.75 -1.06 3.54
N GLU A 27 3.90 -1.55 3.97
CA GLU A 27 4.61 -1.07 5.16
C GLU A 27 5.04 0.39 5.01
N ALA A 28 5.60 0.76 3.84
CA ALA A 28 6.01 2.13 3.56
C ALA A 28 4.83 3.12 3.64
N ILE A 29 3.66 2.72 3.14
CA ILE A 29 2.43 3.51 3.25
C ILE A 29 2.02 3.66 4.71
N ILE A 30 1.97 2.56 5.47
CA ILE A 30 1.58 2.59 6.88
C ILE A 30 2.47 3.58 7.65
N LEU A 31 3.79 3.45 7.51
CA LEU A 31 4.74 4.35 8.15
C LEU A 31 4.52 5.81 7.75
N PHE A 32 4.38 6.07 6.45
CA PHE A 32 4.12 7.42 5.96
C PHE A 32 2.87 8.05 6.59
N VAL A 33 1.76 7.31 6.64
CA VAL A 33 0.49 7.80 7.19
C VAL A 33 0.58 8.03 8.70
N LEU A 34 1.26 7.14 9.42
CA LEU A 34 1.46 7.23 10.87
C LEU A 34 2.34 8.42 11.26
N VAL A 35 3.56 8.49 10.70
CA VAL A 35 4.56 9.52 11.01
C VAL A 35 4.01 10.92 10.73
N ASN A 36 3.37 11.10 9.57
CA ASN A 36 2.87 12.42 9.17
C ASN A 36 1.48 12.76 9.76
N ARG A 37 0.86 11.82 10.48
CA ARG A 37 -0.49 11.94 11.06
C ARG A 37 -1.55 12.31 10.00
N ASN A 38 -1.44 11.72 8.81
CA ASN A 38 -2.18 12.14 7.61
C ASN A 38 -3.48 11.34 7.34
N ARG A 39 -3.96 10.53 8.29
CA ARG A 39 -5.12 9.62 8.07
C ARG A 39 -6.34 10.31 7.46
N LYS A 40 -6.72 11.50 7.94
CA LYS A 40 -7.85 12.28 7.42
C LYS A 40 -7.64 12.70 5.97
N ARG A 41 -6.48 13.30 5.68
CA ARG A 41 -6.14 13.77 4.33
C ARG A 41 -6.05 12.63 3.32
N VAL A 42 -5.51 11.49 3.75
CA VAL A 42 -5.46 10.28 2.93
C VAL A 42 -6.86 9.77 2.64
N ALA A 43 -7.76 9.73 3.63
CA ALA A 43 -9.15 9.32 3.44
C ALA A 43 -9.88 10.23 2.43
N GLU A 44 -9.73 11.55 2.56
CA GLU A 44 -10.29 12.54 1.63
C GLU A 44 -9.82 12.32 0.19
N LEU A 45 -8.50 12.22 -0.02
CA LEU A 45 -7.92 12.11 -1.35
C LEU A 45 -8.15 10.75 -2.02
N SER A 46 -8.22 9.68 -1.23
CA SER A 46 -8.45 8.32 -1.75
C SER A 46 -9.93 7.98 -1.94
N GLY A 47 -10.84 8.78 -1.39
CA GLY A 47 -12.28 8.53 -1.40
C GLY A 47 -12.69 7.30 -0.57
N VAL A 48 -11.86 6.89 0.39
CA VAL A 48 -12.16 5.76 1.29
C VAL A 48 -12.58 6.28 2.66
N HIS A 49 -13.41 5.52 3.37
CA HIS A 49 -13.85 5.92 4.70
C HIS A 49 -12.66 6.03 5.67
N LEU A 50 -12.65 7.02 6.57
CA LEU A 50 -11.55 7.22 7.53
C LEU A 50 -11.25 5.96 8.34
N ASN A 51 -12.28 5.23 8.75
CA ASN A 51 -12.12 3.95 9.47
C ASN A 51 -11.38 2.90 8.63
N THR A 52 -11.54 2.88 7.31
CA THR A 52 -10.77 1.99 6.43
C THR A 52 -9.28 2.31 6.49
N VAL A 53 -8.92 3.60 6.45
CA VAL A 53 -7.52 4.03 6.62
C VAL A 53 -7.02 3.67 8.01
N SER A 54 -7.81 3.92 9.05
CA SER A 54 -7.45 3.60 10.45
C SER A 54 -7.25 2.11 10.68
N ASP A 55 -8.15 1.27 10.16
CA ASP A 55 -8.05 -0.19 10.27
C ASP A 55 -6.84 -0.72 9.51
N PHE A 56 -6.55 -0.15 8.33
CA PHE A 56 -5.38 -0.47 7.54
C PHE A 56 -4.07 -0.18 8.28
N VAL A 57 -3.88 1.06 8.75
CA VAL A 57 -2.63 1.46 9.41
C VAL A 57 -2.44 0.89 10.81
N SER A 58 -3.52 0.42 11.44
CA SER A 58 -3.45 -0.28 12.73
C SER A 58 -3.30 -1.79 12.59
N GLY A 59 -3.39 -2.34 11.37
CA GLY A 59 -3.39 -3.79 11.14
C GLY A 59 -4.58 -4.52 11.76
N ARG A 60 -5.62 -3.80 12.20
CA ARG A 60 -6.77 -4.38 12.92
C ARG A 60 -7.57 -5.36 12.05
N ARG A 61 -7.61 -5.12 10.75
CA ARG A 61 -8.17 -6.05 9.78
C ARG A 61 -7.00 -6.79 9.13
N GLY A 62 -7.02 -8.12 9.17
CA GLY A 62 -5.99 -9.01 8.61
C GLY A 62 -5.82 -8.95 7.09
N GLY A 63 -6.33 -7.90 6.44
CA GLY A 63 -6.19 -7.67 5.01
C GLY A 63 -6.84 -6.36 4.58
N ILE A 64 -6.34 -5.83 3.47
CA ILE A 64 -6.93 -4.73 2.72
C ILE A 64 -7.12 -5.21 1.28
N ARG A 65 -8.24 -4.83 0.64
CA ARG A 65 -8.40 -5.12 -0.78
C ARG A 65 -7.38 -4.33 -1.60
N LEU A 66 -6.82 -4.96 -2.63
CA LEU A 66 -5.75 -4.38 -3.45
C LEU A 66 -6.15 -3.05 -4.10
N ASP A 67 -7.40 -2.91 -4.55
CA ASP A 67 -7.92 -1.66 -5.12
C ASP A 67 -7.97 -0.53 -4.08
N THR A 68 -8.35 -0.83 -2.83
CA THR A 68 -8.29 0.13 -1.73
C THR A 68 -6.84 0.52 -1.42
N LEU A 69 -5.92 -0.44 -1.40
CA LEU A 69 -4.49 -0.18 -1.19
C LEU A 69 -3.95 0.78 -2.27
N ILE A 70 -4.28 0.54 -3.55
CA ILE A 70 -3.89 1.40 -4.67
C ILE A 70 -4.46 2.83 -4.50
N LYS A 71 -5.72 2.98 -4.09
CA LYS A 71 -6.32 4.29 -3.84
C LYS A 71 -5.60 5.04 -2.72
N ILE A 72 -5.26 4.35 -1.63
CA ILE A 72 -4.51 4.91 -0.50
C ILE A 72 -3.10 5.32 -0.95
N GLU A 73 -2.42 4.49 -1.75
CA GLU A 73 -1.07 4.81 -2.24
C GLU A 73 -1.06 6.05 -3.13
N LYS A 74 -2.02 6.14 -4.08
CA LYS A 74 -2.18 7.34 -4.92
C LYS A 74 -2.40 8.59 -4.09
N ALA A 75 -3.22 8.52 -3.03
CA ALA A 75 -3.41 9.64 -2.11
C ALA A 75 -2.12 10.01 -1.37
N CYS A 76 -1.33 9.02 -0.93
CA CYS A 76 -0.03 9.27 -0.30
C CYS A 76 0.95 9.93 -1.27
N HIS A 77 0.99 9.47 -2.52
CA HIS A 77 1.81 10.08 -3.57
C HIS A 77 1.43 11.54 -3.82
N VAL A 78 0.14 11.86 -3.93
CA VAL A 78 -0.35 13.25 -4.07
C VAL A 78 0.09 14.13 -2.89
N ILE A 79 0.11 13.58 -1.66
CA ILE A 79 0.61 14.33 -0.50
C ILE A 79 2.13 14.54 -0.60
N LYS A 80 2.90 13.50 -0.94
CA LYS A 80 4.37 13.57 -1.04
C LYS A 80 4.84 14.57 -2.10
N GLU A 81 4.15 14.62 -3.25
CA GLU A 81 4.46 15.53 -4.36
C GLU A 81 3.94 16.96 -4.14
N SER A 82 3.19 17.21 -3.05
CA SER A 82 2.71 18.56 -2.75
C SER A 82 3.89 19.47 -2.38
N PRO A 83 4.02 20.66 -2.99
CA PRO A 83 5.09 21.61 -2.64
C PRO A 83 4.97 22.15 -1.20
N PHE A 84 3.82 21.93 -0.56
CA PHE A 84 3.55 22.34 0.83
C PHE A 84 3.72 21.18 1.82
N PHE A 85 4.10 19.99 1.36
CA PHE A 85 4.31 18.87 2.26
C PHE A 85 5.65 19.02 2.99
N MET A 86 5.54 19.14 4.32
CA MET A 86 6.68 19.10 5.23
C MET A 86 6.60 17.80 6.02
N PRO A 87 7.56 16.87 5.86
CA PRO A 87 7.62 15.65 6.65
C PRO A 87 7.64 15.97 8.15
N LYS A 88 6.85 15.26 8.94
CA LYS A 88 6.89 15.40 10.41
C LYS A 88 7.96 14.49 10.99
N SER A 89 8.77 15.05 11.88
CA SER A 89 9.80 14.35 12.68
C SER A 89 9.20 13.48 13.78
#